data_AF-A0A2G6R5C5-F1
#
_entry.id   AF-A0A2G6R5C5-F1
#
_cell.length_a   1.000
_cell.length_b   1.000
_cell.length_c   1.000
_cell.angle_alpha   90.00
_cell.angle_beta   90.00
_cell.angle_gamma   90.00
#
_symmetry.space_group_name_H-M   'P 1'
#
loop_
_entity.id
_entity.type
_entity.pdbx_description
1 polymer ?
#
loop_
_entity_poly.entity_id
_entity_poly.type
_entity_poly.pdbx_seq_one_letter_code
_entity_poly.pdbx_strand_id
1 'polypeptide(L)'
;MQDYSKMNPNDFSQKDLMLHLLQVSQHTVTRGELKEDISLLKQDIARVEARFDKVDERFNNVDERFNKIDEKISNVKKELKEDISKIDKKFDRVQWLIVATILSVLLKDYVISLLQGTPAHP
;
A
#
# COMPACT_ATOMS: atom_id res chain seq x y z
N MET A 1 13.56 -30.91 -49.98
CA MET A 1 13.56 -32.38 -50.04
C MET A 1 14.86 -32.81 -50.70
N GLN A 2 15.81 -33.39 -49.97
CA GLN A 2 17.03 -33.92 -50.57
C GLN A 2 16.70 -35.24 -51.28
N ASP A 3 17.09 -35.35 -52.55
CA ASP A 3 16.88 -36.52 -53.39
C ASP A 3 17.89 -37.62 -53.00
N TYR A 4 17.42 -38.60 -52.23
CA TYR A 4 18.22 -39.73 -51.75
C TYR A 4 18.39 -40.84 -52.81
N SER A 5 17.93 -40.65 -54.05
CA SER A 5 17.94 -41.69 -55.09
C SER A 5 19.32 -42.05 -55.67
N LYS A 6 20.39 -41.38 -55.24
CA LYS A 6 21.77 -41.60 -55.72
C LYS A 6 22.77 -42.07 -54.67
N MET A 7 22.33 -42.36 -53.44
CA MET A 7 23.26 -42.84 -52.41
C MET A 7 23.55 -44.32 -52.64
N ASN A 8 24.74 -44.62 -53.18
CA ASN A 8 25.21 -45.97 -53.41
C ASN A 8 25.25 -46.75 -52.08
N PRO A 9 24.58 -47.91 -51.96
CA PRO A 9 24.54 -48.68 -50.70
C PRO A 9 25.91 -49.06 -50.12
N ASN A 10 26.96 -49.05 -50.95
CA ASN A 10 28.33 -49.40 -50.57
C ASN A 10 29.23 -48.20 -50.21
N ASP A 11 28.71 -46.96 -50.22
CA ASP A 11 29.50 -45.75 -49.92
C ASP A 11 29.46 -45.36 -48.43
N PHE A 12 28.66 -46.09 -47.62
CA PHE A 12 28.61 -45.89 -46.18
C PHE A 12 29.77 -46.64 -45.50
N SER A 13 30.82 -45.90 -45.17
CA SER A 13 32.02 -46.44 -44.55
C SER A 13 31.77 -46.83 -43.09
N GLN A 14 32.58 -47.75 -42.57
CA GLN A 14 32.63 -48.03 -41.12
C GLN A 14 32.86 -46.74 -40.30
N LYS A 15 33.62 -45.79 -40.87
CA LYS A 15 33.83 -44.46 -40.26
C LYS A 15 32.52 -43.65 -40.17
N ASP A 16 31.68 -43.70 -41.20
CA ASP A 16 30.40 -42.98 -41.23
C ASP A 16 29.40 -43.59 -40.24
N LEU A 17 29.37 -44.93 -40.13
CA LEU A 17 28.59 -45.61 -39.09
C LEU A 17 29.05 -45.22 -37.69
N MET A 18 30.37 -45.22 -37.47
CA MET A 18 30.93 -44.88 -36.16
C MET A 18 30.66 -43.43 -35.79
N LEU A 19 30.78 -42.50 -36.74
CA LEU A 19 30.42 -41.08 -36.55
C LEU A 19 28.93 -40.92 -36.25
N HIS A 20 28.06 -41.62 -36.99
CA HIS A 20 26.62 -41.56 -36.78
C HIS A 20 26.23 -42.11 -35.39
N LEU A 21 26.79 -43.25 -34.98
CA LEU A 21 26.55 -43.82 -33.66
C LEU A 21 27.09 -42.93 -32.53
N LEU A 22 28.25 -42.29 -32.72
CA LEU A 22 28.79 -41.32 -31.77
C LEU A 22 27.88 -40.11 -31.63
N GLN A 23 27.36 -39.58 -32.75
CA GLN A 23 26.45 -38.46 -32.76
C GLN A 23 25.10 -38.81 -32.09
N VAL A 24 24.55 -39.99 -32.36
CA VAL A 24 23.33 -40.50 -31.69
C VAL A 24 23.55 -40.72 -30.20
N SER A 25 24.72 -41.23 -29.81
CA SER A 25 25.12 -41.38 -28.40
C SER A 25 25.20 -40.01 -27.70
N GLN A 26 25.82 -39.01 -28.32
CA GLN A 26 25.92 -37.65 -27.79
C GLN A 26 24.54 -36.99 -27.62
N HIS A 27 23.66 -37.08 -28.63
CA HIS A 27 22.30 -36.55 -28.53
C HIS A 27 21.44 -37.25 -27.45
N THR A 28 21.72 -38.51 -27.15
CA THR A 28 21.03 -39.24 -26.07
C THR A 28 21.49 -38.75 -24.69
N VAL A 29 22.78 -38.48 -24.52
CA VAL A 29 23.36 -37.89 -23.31
C VAL A 29 22.80 -36.47 -23.08
N THR A 30 22.75 -35.63 -24.11
CA THR A 30 22.23 -34.26 -24.00
C THR A 30 20.74 -34.20 -23.66
N ARG A 31 19.93 -35.16 -24.11
CA ARG A 31 18.50 -35.24 -23.73
C ARG A 31 18.31 -35.63 -22.26
N GLY A 32 19.22 -36.43 -21.69
CA GLY A 32 19.23 -36.80 -20.28
C GLY A 32 19.47 -35.59 -19.39
N GLU A 33 20.55 -34.85 -19.67
CA GLU A 33 20.92 -33.60 -18.98
C GLU A 33 19.81 -32.55 -19.10
N LEU A 34 19.26 -32.35 -20.31
CA LEU A 34 18.16 -31.42 -20.52
C LEU A 34 16.90 -31.79 -19.72
N LYS A 35 16.61 -33.08 -19.56
CA LYS A 35 15.46 -33.54 -18.75
C LYS A 35 15.67 -33.26 -17.27
N GLU A 36 16.90 -33.41 -16.79
CA GLU A 36 17.28 -33.07 -15.41
C GLU A 36 17.15 -31.56 -15.17
N ASP A 37 17.69 -30.73 -16.05
CA ASP A 37 17.58 -29.27 -15.99
C ASP A 37 16.12 -28.80 -16.03
N ILE A 38 15.28 -29.39 -16.89
CA ILE A 38 13.84 -29.11 -16.92
C ILE A 38 13.18 -29.49 -15.59
N SER A 39 13.61 -30.59 -14.96
CA SER A 39 13.08 -31.00 -13.65
C SER A 39 13.49 -30.02 -12.55
N LEU A 40 14.74 -29.55 -12.55
CA LEU A 40 15.23 -28.53 -11.63
C LEU A 40 14.47 -27.21 -11.83
N LEU A 41 14.27 -26.78 -13.08
CA LEU A 41 13.52 -25.57 -13.40
C LEU A 41 12.07 -25.66 -12.91
N LYS A 42 11.42 -26.81 -13.06
CA LYS A 42 10.07 -27.03 -12.52
C LYS A 42 10.03 -26.90 -11.00
N GLN A 43 11.03 -27.42 -10.31
CA GLN A 43 11.14 -27.31 -8.85
C GLN A 43 11.34 -25.84 -8.42
N ASP A 44 12.18 -25.10 -9.14
CA ASP A 44 12.41 -23.68 -8.86
C ASP A 44 11.17 -22.83 -9.13
N ILE A 45 10.43 -23.12 -10.21
CA ILE A 45 9.13 -22.49 -10.49
C ILE A 45 8.16 -22.75 -9.34
N ALA A 46 8.00 -24.00 -8.90
CA ALA A 46 7.11 -24.34 -7.79
C ALA A 46 7.52 -23.64 -6.48
N ARG A 47 8.84 -23.48 -6.23
CA ARG A 47 9.35 -22.73 -5.09
C ARG A 47 9.02 -21.24 -5.20
N VAL A 48 9.10 -20.67 -6.40
CA VAL A 48 8.74 -19.28 -6.66
C VAL A 48 7.24 -19.06 -6.46
N GLU A 49 6.39 -19.94 -6.98
CA GLU A 49 4.93 -19.91 -6.77
C GLU A 49 4.58 -19.90 -5.28
N ALA A 50 5.14 -20.83 -4.50
CA ALA A 50 4.90 -20.87 -3.05
C ALA A 50 5.37 -19.60 -2.31
N ARG A 51 6.42 -18.93 -2.80
CA ARG A 51 6.85 -17.64 -2.27
C ARG A 51 5.90 -16.51 -2.65
N PHE A 52 5.31 -16.54 -3.84
CA PHE A 52 4.29 -15.59 -4.27
C PHE A 52 3.01 -15.75 -3.45
N ASP A 53 2.55 -16.97 -3.21
CA ASP A 53 1.39 -17.22 -2.34
C ASP A 53 1.59 -16.61 -0.93
N LYS A 54 2.79 -16.76 -0.38
CA LYS A 54 3.15 -16.14 0.91
C LYS A 54 3.22 -14.61 0.84
N VAL A 55 3.60 -14.05 -0.30
CA VAL A 55 3.58 -12.60 -0.51
C VAL A 55 2.14 -12.10 -0.57
N ASP A 56 1.26 -12.80 -1.27
CA ASP A 56 -0.17 -12.45 -1.36
C ASP A 56 -0.85 -12.50 0.02
N GLU A 57 -0.57 -13.52 0.83
CA GLU A 57 -1.06 -13.58 2.22
C GLU A 57 -0.60 -12.37 3.04
N ARG A 58 0.66 -11.96 2.89
CA ARG A 58 1.19 -10.76 3.58
C ARG A 58 0.54 -9.48 3.08
N PHE A 59 0.25 -9.36 1.79
CA PHE A 59 -0.46 -8.21 1.24
C PHE A 59 -1.88 -8.12 1.79
N ASN A 60 -2.61 -9.24 1.83
CA ASN A 60 -3.94 -9.29 2.44
C ASN A 60 -3.91 -8.83 3.91
N ASN A 61 -2.90 -9.27 4.68
CA ASN A 61 -2.74 -8.81 6.06
C ASN A 61 -2.44 -7.30 6.16
N VAL A 62 -1.66 -6.76 5.23
CA VAL A 62 -1.38 -5.32 5.14
C VAL A 62 -2.66 -4.54 4.86
N ASP A 63 -3.48 -4.99 3.91
CA ASP A 63 -4.75 -4.34 3.57
C ASP A 63 -5.72 -4.32 4.77
N GLU A 64 -5.83 -5.42 5.51
CA GLU A 64 -6.63 -5.46 6.75
C GLU A 64 -6.13 -4.44 7.79
N ARG A 65 -4.82 -4.27 7.92
CA ARG A 65 -4.23 -3.29 8.85
C ARG A 65 -4.49 -1.86 8.39
N PHE A 66 -4.43 -1.58 7.08
CA PHE A 66 -4.77 -0.28 6.53
C PHE A 66 -6.24 0.07 6.77
N ASN A 67 -7.16 -0.87 6.53
CA ASN A 67 -8.58 -0.68 6.81
C ASN A 67 -8.84 -0.31 8.30
N LYS A 68 -8.14 -0.97 9.23
CA LYS A 68 -8.21 -0.64 10.67
C LYS A 68 -7.63 0.74 11.00
N ILE A 69 -6.59 1.18 10.28
CA ILE A 69 -6.01 2.51 10.44
C ILE A 69 -6.99 3.58 9.95
N ASP A 70 -7.62 3.36 8.79
CA ASP A 70 -8.61 4.28 8.22
C ASP A 70 -9.82 4.47 9.15
N GLU A 71 -10.30 3.38 9.76
CA GLU A 71 -11.35 3.45 10.77
C GLU A 71 -10.93 4.29 11.98
N LYS A 72 -9.72 4.07 12.51
CA LYS A 72 -9.19 4.85 13.63
C LYS A 72 -9.04 6.33 13.28
N ILE A 73 -8.54 6.65 12.09
CA ILE A 73 -8.41 8.04 11.62
C ILE A 73 -9.79 8.70 11.50
N SER A 74 -10.78 7.99 10.97
CA SER A 74 -12.16 8.48 10.88
C SER A 74 -12.73 8.80 12.27
N ASN A 75 -12.52 7.92 13.24
CA ASN A 75 -12.97 8.11 14.62
C ASN A 75 -12.28 9.31 15.28
N VAL A 76 -10.95 9.43 15.17
CA VAL A 76 -10.20 10.58 15.69
C VAL A 76 -10.67 11.88 15.05
N LYS A 77 -10.90 11.89 13.74
CA LYS A 77 -11.43 13.08 13.03
C LYS A 77 -12.80 13.49 13.56
N LYS A 78 -13.67 12.53 13.87
CA LYS A 78 -14.99 12.79 14.44
C LYS A 78 -14.87 13.37 15.85
N GLU A 79 -14.09 12.74 16.73
CA GLU A 79 -13.85 13.21 18.09
C GLU A 79 -13.28 14.64 18.10
N LEU A 80 -12.28 14.91 17.24
CA LEU A 80 -11.68 16.24 17.13
C LEU A 80 -12.70 17.29 16.66
N LYS A 81 -13.56 16.95 15.70
CA LYS A 81 -14.63 17.86 15.24
C LYS A 81 -15.63 18.16 16.36
N GLU A 82 -15.99 17.16 17.15
CA GLU A 82 -16.89 17.34 18.30
C GLU A 82 -16.25 18.23 19.37
N ASP A 83 -14.97 18.03 19.66
CA ASP A 83 -14.24 18.81 20.67
C ASP A 83 -14.03 20.26 20.25
N ILE A 84 -13.72 20.52 18.97
CA ILE A 84 -13.69 21.88 18.42
C ILE A 84 -15.06 22.55 18.58
N SER A 85 -16.16 21.85 18.24
CA SER A 85 -17.51 22.42 18.40
C SER A 85 -17.88 22.73 19.86
N LYS A 86 -17.40 21.92 20.82
CA LYS A 86 -17.58 22.22 22.25
C LYS A 86 -16.78 23.45 22.67
N ILE A 87 -15.57 23.63 22.12
CA ILE A 87 -14.74 24.81 22.36
C ILE A 87 -15.43 26.07 21.82
N ASP A 88 -15.96 26.03 20.60
CA ASP A 88 -16.69 27.17 20.01
C ASP A 88 -17.83 27.64 20.92
N LYS A 89 -18.66 26.71 21.42
CA LYS A 89 -19.75 27.03 22.36
C LYS A 89 -19.26 27.63 23.68
N LYS A 90 -18.13 27.15 24.20
CA LYS A 90 -17.52 27.71 25.41
C LYS A 90 -16.98 29.10 25.14
N PHE A 91 -16.38 29.32 23.97
CA PHE A 91 -15.85 30.60 23.54
C PHE A 91 -16.97 31.63 23.41
N ASP A 92 -18.09 31.29 22.75
CA ASP A 92 -19.28 32.15 22.66
C ASP A 92 -19.77 32.57 24.05
N ARG A 93 -19.84 31.63 25.00
CA ARG A 93 -20.26 31.91 26.38
C ARG A 93 -19.29 32.86 27.08
N VAL A 94 -17.98 32.66 26.92
CA VAL A 94 -16.95 33.52 27.51
C VAL A 94 -17.03 34.93 26.91
N GLN A 95 -17.23 35.05 25.59
CA GLN A 95 -17.43 36.33 24.93
C GLN A 95 -18.63 37.09 25.51
N TRP A 96 -19.78 36.42 25.67
CA TRP A 96 -20.96 37.03 26.29
C TRP A 96 -20.72 37.49 27.73
N LEU A 97 -20.02 36.68 28.54
CA LEU A 97 -19.68 37.06 29.92
C LEU A 97 -18.77 38.29 29.98
N ILE A 98 -17.78 38.39 29.07
CA ILE A 98 -16.89 39.54 28.97
C ILE A 98 -17.71 40.79 28.60
N VAL A 99 -18.54 40.70 27.56
CA VAL A 99 -19.41 41.81 27.12
C VAL A 99 -20.33 42.26 28.25
N ALA A 100 -20.99 41.33 28.93
CA ALA A 100 -21.88 41.63 30.07
C ALA A 100 -21.13 42.30 31.23
N THR A 101 -19.90 41.85 31.53
CA THR A 101 -19.07 42.44 32.59
C THR A 101 -18.68 43.87 32.25
N ILE A 102 -18.22 44.11 31.02
CA ILE A 102 -17.85 45.46 30.54
C ILE A 102 -19.09 46.39 30.58
N LEU A 103 -20.23 45.93 30.07
CA LEU A 103 -21.48 46.69 30.10
C LEU A 103 -21.91 47.02 31.54
N SER A 104 -21.80 46.08 32.48
CA SER A 104 -22.17 46.33 33.87
C SER A 104 -21.29 47.38 34.54
N VAL A 105 -20.00 47.46 34.18
CA VAL A 105 -19.10 48.50 34.73
C VAL A 105 -19.48 49.86 34.16
N LEU A 106 -19.61 49.96 32.83
CA LEU A 106 -19.91 51.23 32.16
C LEU A 106 -21.30 51.79 32.54
N LEU A 107 -22.32 50.94 32.68
CA LEU A 107 -23.67 51.38 33.03
C LEU A 107 -23.79 51.85 34.48
N LYS A 108 -23.05 51.25 35.42
CA LYS A 108 -23.08 51.68 36.83
C LYS A 108 -22.61 53.13 36.98
N ASP A 109 -21.52 53.50 36.32
CA ASP A 109 -20.99 54.87 36.38
C ASP A 109 -21.97 55.88 35.76
N TYR A 110 -22.61 55.52 34.64
CA TYR A 110 -23.63 56.36 33.98
C TYR A 110 -24.88 56.56 34.85
N VAL A 111 -25.42 55.48 35.43
CA VAL A 111 -26.61 55.53 36.29
C VAL A 111 -26.35 56.30 37.60
N ILE A 112 -25.18 56.12 38.20
CA ILE A 112 -24.77 56.86 39.41
C ILE A 112 -24.65 58.36 39.10
N SER A 113 -24.02 58.72 37.97
CA SER A 113 -23.91 60.12 37.52
C SER A 113 -25.29 60.76 37.27
N LEU A 114 -26.24 60.00 36.70
CA LEU A 114 -27.59 60.49 36.42
C LEU A 114 -28.45 60.64 37.70
N LEU A 115 -28.31 59.73 38.66
CA LEU A 115 -29.10 59.74 39.91
C LEU A 115 -28.57 60.75 40.95
N GLN A 116 -27.27 60.98 40.99
CA GLN A 116 -26.67 61.91 41.95
C GLN A 116 -26.84 63.38 41.55
N GLY A 117 -27.33 63.67 40.34
CA GLY A 117 -27.66 65.03 39.89
C GLY A 117 -26.56 66.01 40.28
N THR A 118 -25.31 65.73 39.92
CA THR A 118 -24.21 66.62 40.29
C THR A 118 -24.48 67.99 39.66
N PRO A 119 -24.62 69.08 40.45
CA PRO A 119 -24.64 70.41 39.88
C PRO A 119 -23.31 70.60 39.16
N ALA A 120 -23.39 70.94 37.88
CA ALA A 120 -22.25 71.44 37.13
C ALA A 120 -21.64 72.58 37.95
N HIS A 121 -20.47 72.34 38.54
CA HIS A 121 -19.71 73.41 39.18
C HIS A 121 -19.11 74.30 38.07
N PRO A 122 -19.14 75.63 38.26
CA PRO A 122 -18.73 76.62 37.27
C PRO A 122 -17.24 76.59 36.93
#